data_AF-A0A952QT82-F1
#
_entry.id   AF-A0A952QT82-F1
#
_cell.length_a   1.000
_cell.length_b   1.000
_cell.length_c   1.000
_cell.angle_alpha   90.00
_cell.angle_beta   90.00
_cell.angle_gamma   90.00
#
_symmetry.space_group_name_H-M   'P 1'
#
loop_
_entity.id
_entity.type
_entity.pdbx_description
1 polymer ?
#
loop_
_entity_poly.entity_id
_entity_poly.type
_entity_poly.pdbx_seq_one_letter_code
_entity_poly.pdbx_strand_id
1 'polypeptide(L)'
;MESDAKVTRIAVVGAGPAGFYATEALLKGLGDGASVDLIERLPTPYGLVRFGVAPDHQKIKSVTRLYDRTLADPRVRYLGNVELGRDLSLDDLRRHYHAVVLTVGSPTDRRLGIPGEDLPGSMSATEFVAWYNSHPDFQGLEVPLDAKTAVVIGVGNVAIDVTRVLAKTVTELGETDIADHALERLRGSTVEDIVIVGRRGPAEAKFTTKELRELGELANADIFVREDELDVGEASLAAIAGDVNATKNLEVLRGFAKQRPEGKPRRVHIRFLLSPLELRGEGRVRSVVFGKNRLDERPGGGLAAVATGETEELSAELVFRSVGYQGTPLAGVPFDERSGVIPNDAGRVLEARGGAPVPGLYVAGWIKRGPSGVIGTNKACAMETVASLLSDELPAPVDPRPEAVDEMLATRGARPFTAADWARLDAVETAAGAGAGRPRVKLVAVDEMLAAVR
;
A
#
# COMPACT_ATOMS: atom_id res chain seq x y z
N MET A 1 -32.30 -34.16 8.22
CA MET A 1 -33.03 -33.17 7.40
C MET A 1 -32.05 -32.04 7.18
N GLU A 2 -31.11 -32.23 6.25
CA GLU A 2 -30.18 -31.15 5.86
C GLU A 2 -31.04 -30.04 5.28
N SER A 3 -31.00 -28.85 5.88
CA SER A 3 -31.64 -27.69 5.27
C SER A 3 -30.88 -27.38 3.99
N ASP A 4 -31.56 -27.49 2.85
CA ASP A 4 -31.05 -27.12 1.54
C ASP A 4 -30.94 -25.58 1.50
N ALA A 5 -29.93 -25.06 2.20
CA ALA A 5 -29.71 -23.63 2.33
C ALA A 5 -29.37 -23.08 0.94
N LYS A 6 -30.16 -22.10 0.47
CA LYS A 6 -29.96 -21.48 -0.83
C LYS A 6 -28.54 -20.89 -0.90
N VAL A 7 -27.66 -21.54 -1.67
CA VAL A 7 -26.27 -21.12 -1.82
C VAL A 7 -26.21 -19.76 -2.51
N THR A 8 -25.52 -18.81 -1.87
CA THR A 8 -25.29 -17.46 -2.37
C THR A 8 -23.82 -17.32 -2.76
N ARG A 9 -23.59 -17.26 -4.07
CA ARG A 9 -22.25 -17.12 -4.66
C ARG A 9 -21.80 -15.68 -4.74
N ILE A 10 -20.62 -15.37 -4.20
CA ILE A 10 -20.04 -14.04 -4.15
C ILE A 10 -18.62 -14.07 -4.72
N ALA A 11 -18.29 -13.15 -5.62
CA ALA A 11 -16.92 -12.92 -6.06
C ALA A 11 -16.30 -11.79 -5.23
N VAL A 12 -15.13 -12.01 -4.66
CA VAL A 12 -14.34 -10.97 -4.00
C VAL A 12 -13.07 -10.74 -4.83
N VAL A 13 -12.88 -9.55 -5.38
CA VAL A 13 -11.78 -9.25 -6.31
C VAL A 13 -10.68 -8.46 -5.61
N GLY A 14 -9.55 -9.11 -5.37
CA GLY A 14 -8.36 -8.61 -4.67
C GLY A 14 -8.21 -9.26 -3.30
N ALA A 15 -7.14 -10.03 -3.11
CA ALA A 15 -6.85 -10.80 -1.90
C ALA A 15 -6.01 -10.01 -0.88
N GLY A 16 -6.20 -8.70 -0.77
CA GLY A 16 -5.63 -7.89 0.31
C GLY A 16 -6.43 -7.99 1.63
N PRO A 17 -6.06 -7.22 2.67
CA PRO A 17 -6.79 -7.19 3.94
C PRO A 17 -8.30 -6.98 3.80
N ALA A 18 -8.71 -6.07 2.91
CA ALA A 18 -10.12 -5.79 2.68
C ALA A 18 -10.87 -7.00 2.09
N GLY A 19 -10.26 -7.73 1.16
CA GLY A 19 -10.84 -8.93 0.57
C GLY A 19 -10.99 -10.05 1.61
N PHE A 20 -9.97 -10.27 2.43
CA PHE A 20 -10.04 -11.23 3.53
C PHE A 20 -11.08 -10.88 4.58
N TYR A 21 -11.15 -9.61 5.02
CA TYR A 21 -12.17 -9.20 5.99
C TYR A 21 -13.59 -9.23 5.41
N ALA A 22 -13.76 -8.91 4.12
CA ALA A 22 -15.05 -9.06 3.46
C ALA A 22 -15.45 -10.54 3.37
N THR A 23 -14.52 -11.42 3.00
CA THR A 23 -14.74 -12.87 2.96
C THR A 23 -15.12 -13.41 4.35
N GLU A 24 -14.38 -13.06 5.41
CA GLU A 24 -14.71 -13.44 6.80
C GLU A 24 -16.13 -12.99 7.19
N ALA A 25 -16.49 -11.75 6.85
CA ALA A 25 -17.82 -11.21 7.14
C ALA A 25 -18.93 -11.91 6.33
N LEU A 26 -18.68 -12.26 5.06
CA LEU A 26 -19.61 -13.00 4.20
C LEU A 26 -19.86 -14.42 4.74
N LEU A 27 -18.79 -15.14 5.09
CA LEU A 27 -18.88 -16.48 5.69
C LEU A 27 -19.70 -16.49 6.98
N LYS A 28 -19.56 -15.43 7.80
CA LYS A 28 -20.34 -15.26 9.02
C LYS A 28 -21.80 -14.88 8.74
N GLY A 29 -22.03 -13.98 7.79
CA GLY A 29 -23.36 -13.45 7.49
C GLY A 29 -24.27 -14.42 6.75
N LEU A 30 -23.71 -15.20 5.81
CA LEU A 30 -24.45 -16.17 5.00
C LEU A 30 -24.46 -17.58 5.60
N GLY A 31 -23.60 -17.87 6.58
CA GLY A 31 -23.52 -19.20 7.20
C GLY A 31 -23.22 -20.30 6.19
N ASP A 32 -23.91 -21.43 6.29
CA ASP A 32 -23.72 -22.58 5.40
C ASP A 32 -24.11 -22.31 3.94
N GLY A 33 -24.90 -21.26 3.69
CA GLY A 33 -25.25 -20.81 2.34
C GLY A 33 -24.14 -20.02 1.64
N ALA A 34 -23.01 -19.73 2.29
CA ALA A 34 -21.92 -18.96 1.68
C ALA A 34 -21.15 -19.79 0.64
N SER A 35 -20.87 -19.20 -0.52
CA SER A 35 -19.88 -19.71 -1.49
C SER A 35 -19.11 -18.53 -2.06
N VAL A 36 -17.80 -18.46 -1.78
CA VAL A 36 -16.99 -17.28 -2.11
C VAL A 36 -15.80 -17.68 -2.98
N ASP A 37 -15.66 -17.04 -4.14
CA ASP A 37 -14.43 -17.08 -4.92
C ASP A 37 -13.63 -15.80 -4.64
N LEU A 38 -12.47 -15.94 -4.01
CA LEU A 38 -11.51 -14.86 -3.77
C LEU A 38 -10.51 -14.82 -4.93
N ILE A 39 -10.67 -13.83 -5.80
CA ILE A 39 -9.97 -13.70 -7.08
C ILE A 39 -8.81 -12.71 -6.90
N GLU A 40 -7.60 -13.09 -7.33
CA GLU A 40 -6.40 -12.27 -7.19
C GLU A 40 -5.55 -12.35 -8.47
N ARG A 41 -5.05 -11.20 -8.94
CA ARG A 41 -4.26 -11.16 -10.18
C ARG A 41 -2.90 -11.83 -10.03
N LEU A 42 -2.34 -11.82 -8.81
CA LEU A 42 -1.06 -12.47 -8.50
C LEU A 42 -1.27 -13.91 -8.02
N PRO A 43 -0.28 -14.80 -8.18
CA PRO A 43 -0.33 -16.13 -7.55
C PRO A 43 -0.40 -16.07 -6.02
N THR A 44 0.22 -15.05 -5.41
CA THR A 44 0.32 -14.94 -3.95
C THR A 44 -0.73 -13.97 -3.37
N PRO A 45 -1.41 -14.33 -2.26
CA PRO A 45 -2.41 -13.49 -1.63
C PRO A 45 -1.79 -12.40 -0.72
N TYR A 46 -2.66 -11.76 0.06
CA TYR A 46 -2.43 -10.77 1.12
C TYR A 46 -2.13 -9.33 0.69
N GLY A 47 -1.94 -9.08 -0.61
CA GLY A 47 -1.72 -7.74 -1.15
C GLY A 47 -0.59 -7.00 -0.41
N LEU A 48 -0.86 -5.76 0.04
CA LEU A 48 0.14 -4.93 0.70
C LEU A 48 0.64 -5.48 2.06
N VAL A 49 0.04 -6.50 2.66
CA VAL A 49 0.68 -7.16 3.82
C VAL A 49 1.95 -7.89 3.39
N ARG A 50 1.96 -8.46 2.18
CA ARG A 50 3.12 -9.11 1.57
C ARG A 50 4.03 -8.13 0.82
N PHE A 51 3.42 -7.21 0.08
CA PHE A 51 4.10 -6.34 -0.89
C PHE A 51 4.32 -4.89 -0.44
N GLY A 52 3.70 -4.47 0.65
CA GLY A 52 3.75 -3.08 1.14
C GLY A 52 4.45 -2.95 2.49
N VAL A 53 4.01 -3.72 3.50
CA VAL A 53 4.60 -3.70 4.85
C VAL A 53 6.11 -3.97 4.75
N ALA A 54 6.90 -3.05 5.30
CA ALA A 54 8.35 -3.10 5.23
C ALA A 54 8.91 -4.44 5.74
N PRO A 55 10.02 -4.94 5.17
CA PRO A 55 10.55 -6.25 5.51
C PRO A 55 11.09 -6.32 6.95
N ASP A 56 11.42 -5.20 7.57
CA ASP A 56 11.78 -5.12 8.99
C ASP A 56 10.56 -4.94 9.94
N HIS A 57 9.33 -4.98 9.41
CA HIS A 57 8.07 -4.93 10.18
C HIS A 57 7.33 -6.29 10.23
N GLN A 58 8.08 -7.38 10.45
CA GLN A 58 7.55 -8.76 10.45
C GLN A 58 6.35 -8.99 11.38
N LYS A 59 6.31 -8.34 12.54
CA LYS A 59 5.20 -8.50 13.51
C LYS A 59 3.85 -8.13 12.91
N ILE A 60 3.79 -7.10 12.07
CA ILE A 60 2.52 -6.66 11.46
C ILE A 60 2.03 -7.67 10.40
N LYS A 61 2.95 -8.40 9.77
CA LYS A 61 2.64 -9.45 8.79
C LYS A 61 1.97 -10.67 9.43
N SER A 62 1.98 -10.83 10.76
CA SER A 62 1.36 -11.99 11.43
C SER A 62 -0.15 -12.12 11.23
N VAL A 63 -0.81 -11.06 10.75
CA VAL A 63 -2.23 -11.08 10.39
C VAL A 63 -2.52 -12.11 9.28
N THR A 64 -1.53 -12.50 8.46
CA THR A 64 -1.72 -13.52 7.42
C THR A 64 -2.18 -14.87 7.98
N ARG A 65 -1.83 -15.21 9.23
CA ARG A 65 -2.33 -16.43 9.89
C ARG A 65 -3.86 -16.46 10.03
N LEU A 66 -4.50 -15.30 10.13
CA LEU A 66 -5.97 -15.21 10.09
C LEU A 66 -6.47 -15.46 8.68
N TYR A 67 -5.80 -14.90 7.68
CA TYR A 67 -6.14 -15.04 6.28
C TYR A 67 -6.00 -16.48 5.79
N ASP A 68 -4.99 -17.21 6.27
CA ASP A 68 -4.80 -18.64 5.97
C ASP A 68 -5.97 -19.49 6.46
N ARG A 69 -6.52 -19.17 7.64
CA ARG A 69 -7.74 -19.85 8.12
C ARG A 69 -8.93 -19.57 7.22
N THR A 70 -9.03 -18.36 6.67
CA THR A 70 -10.07 -18.04 5.67
C THR A 70 -9.87 -18.81 4.37
N LEU A 71 -8.64 -18.93 3.88
CA LEU A 71 -8.33 -19.72 2.67
C LEU A 71 -8.60 -21.23 2.85
N ALA A 72 -8.50 -21.72 4.09
CA ALA A 72 -8.76 -23.12 4.42
C ALA A 72 -10.25 -23.45 4.61
N ASP A 73 -11.14 -22.46 4.62
CA ASP A 73 -12.58 -22.71 4.76
C ASP A 73 -13.13 -23.36 3.46
N PRO A 74 -13.86 -24.49 3.54
CA PRO A 74 -14.34 -25.22 2.36
C PRO A 74 -15.34 -24.42 1.51
N ARG A 75 -15.92 -23.33 2.06
CA ARG A 75 -16.82 -22.42 1.33
C ARG A 75 -16.05 -21.37 0.52
N VAL A 76 -14.73 -21.30 0.64
CA VAL A 76 -13.86 -20.35 -0.05
C VAL A 76 -13.01 -21.06 -1.12
N ARG A 77 -13.05 -20.55 -2.34
CA ARG A 77 -12.13 -20.89 -3.43
C ARG A 77 -11.18 -19.73 -3.65
N TYR A 78 -9.88 -19.96 -3.58
CA TYR A 78 -8.88 -18.96 -4.00
C TYR A 78 -8.53 -19.17 -5.47
N LEU A 79 -8.72 -18.12 -6.26
CA LEU A 79 -8.38 -18.05 -7.68
C LEU A 79 -7.28 -16.99 -7.88
N GLY A 80 -6.04 -17.32 -7.49
CA GLY A 80 -4.87 -16.50 -7.76
C GLY A 80 -4.46 -16.56 -9.23
N ASN A 81 -3.58 -15.65 -9.66
CA ASN A 81 -3.15 -15.53 -11.05
C ASN A 81 -4.32 -15.30 -12.05
N VAL A 82 -5.42 -14.68 -11.59
CA VAL A 82 -6.61 -14.35 -12.38
C VAL A 82 -6.92 -12.87 -12.23
N GLU A 83 -6.86 -12.13 -13.33
CA GLU A 83 -6.97 -10.68 -13.36
C GLU A 83 -8.29 -10.22 -13.99
N LEU A 84 -9.05 -9.42 -13.25
CA LEU A 84 -10.22 -8.71 -13.75
C LEU A 84 -9.79 -7.68 -14.81
N GLY A 85 -10.32 -7.82 -16.02
CA GLY A 85 -9.98 -7.03 -17.20
C GLY A 85 -9.09 -7.77 -18.20
N ARG A 86 -8.40 -8.84 -17.79
CA ARG A 86 -7.58 -9.69 -18.67
C ARG A 86 -8.16 -11.09 -18.86
N ASP A 87 -8.36 -11.80 -17.76
CA ASP A 87 -8.77 -13.22 -17.78
C ASP A 87 -10.30 -13.35 -17.69
N LEU A 88 -10.93 -12.42 -16.96
CA LEU A 88 -12.37 -12.29 -16.84
C LEU A 88 -12.81 -10.82 -16.87
N SER A 89 -14.05 -10.57 -17.28
CA SER A 89 -14.68 -9.24 -17.28
C SER A 89 -15.67 -9.09 -16.12
N LEU A 90 -16.11 -7.85 -15.86
CA LEU A 90 -17.16 -7.62 -14.88
C LEU A 90 -18.48 -8.31 -15.25
N ASP A 91 -18.79 -8.40 -16.55
CA ASP A 91 -20.00 -9.06 -17.02
C ASP A 91 -19.93 -10.58 -16.85
N ASP A 92 -18.74 -11.18 -17.00
CA ASP A 92 -18.52 -12.58 -16.63
C ASP A 92 -18.82 -12.80 -15.13
N LEU A 93 -18.34 -11.90 -14.25
CA LEU A 93 -18.66 -12.00 -12.83
C LEU A 93 -20.17 -11.87 -12.56
N ARG A 94 -20.85 -10.92 -13.19
CA ARG A 94 -22.32 -10.78 -13.05
C ARG A 94 -23.08 -12.00 -13.55
N ARG A 95 -22.55 -12.71 -14.55
CA ARG A 95 -23.16 -13.93 -15.08
C ARG A 95 -23.11 -15.09 -14.08
N HIS A 96 -22.07 -15.17 -13.25
CA HIS A 96 -21.77 -16.34 -12.42
C HIS A 96 -21.97 -16.12 -10.91
N TYR A 97 -22.10 -14.87 -10.45
CA TYR A 97 -22.19 -14.53 -9.04
C TYR A 97 -23.42 -13.65 -8.73
N HIS A 98 -23.99 -13.83 -7.55
CA HIS A 98 -25.09 -12.99 -7.05
C HIS A 98 -24.60 -11.59 -6.72
N ALA A 99 -23.34 -11.46 -6.29
CA ALA A 99 -22.71 -10.16 -6.08
C ALA A 99 -21.19 -10.22 -6.27
N VAL A 100 -20.62 -9.05 -6.53
CA VAL A 100 -19.18 -8.81 -6.66
C VAL A 100 -18.75 -7.75 -5.65
N VAL A 101 -17.73 -8.05 -4.86
CA VAL A 101 -17.10 -7.11 -3.93
C VAL A 101 -15.70 -6.78 -4.43
N LEU A 102 -15.50 -5.54 -4.87
CA LEU A 102 -14.22 -5.04 -5.36
C LEU A 102 -13.35 -4.57 -4.17
N THR A 103 -12.22 -5.23 -3.97
CA THR A 103 -11.24 -4.97 -2.91
C THR A 103 -9.82 -4.77 -3.46
N VAL A 104 -9.73 -4.20 -4.67
CA VAL A 104 -8.51 -4.04 -5.47
C VAL A 104 -7.48 -3.03 -4.93
N GLY A 105 -7.79 -2.34 -3.83
CA GLY A 105 -6.87 -1.41 -3.18
C GLY A 105 -6.58 -0.14 -4.00
N SER A 106 -5.35 0.34 -3.92
CA SER A 106 -4.88 1.54 -4.65
C SER A 106 -3.45 1.26 -5.11
N PRO A 107 -3.25 0.73 -6.32
CA PRO A 107 -1.96 0.14 -6.72
C PRO A 107 -0.93 1.19 -7.18
N THR A 108 -1.35 2.40 -7.51
CA THR A 108 -0.48 3.47 -8.00
C THR A 108 -0.31 4.56 -6.95
N ASP A 109 0.52 5.55 -7.23
CA ASP A 109 0.74 6.72 -6.40
C ASP A 109 0.28 8.01 -7.07
N ARG A 110 0.11 9.03 -6.24
CA ARG A 110 -0.21 10.38 -6.71
C ARG A 110 1.04 11.02 -7.29
N ARG A 111 0.86 11.66 -8.45
CA ARG A 111 1.86 12.55 -9.04
C ARG A 111 1.97 13.86 -8.25
N LEU A 112 3.16 14.43 -8.24
CA LEU A 112 3.46 15.77 -7.75
C LEU A 112 2.88 16.83 -8.68
N GLY A 113 2.88 16.56 -10.00
CA GLY A 113 2.39 17.49 -11.02
C GLY A 113 3.32 18.68 -11.23
N ILE A 114 4.64 18.45 -11.15
CA ILE A 114 5.67 19.49 -11.26
C ILE A 114 6.60 19.23 -12.46
N PRO A 115 7.26 20.27 -13.00
CA PRO A 115 8.28 20.09 -14.04
C PRO A 115 9.43 19.18 -13.56
N GLY A 116 9.90 18.32 -14.47
CA GLY A 116 10.99 17.38 -14.20
C GLY A 116 10.60 16.13 -13.42
N GLU A 117 9.33 15.95 -13.04
CA GLU A 117 8.85 14.77 -12.29
C GLU A 117 9.16 13.43 -13.00
N ASP A 118 9.22 13.40 -14.33
CA ASP A 118 9.51 12.19 -15.12
C ASP A 118 11.01 12.00 -15.43
N LEU A 119 11.90 12.83 -14.88
CA LEU A 119 13.35 12.65 -15.07
C LEU A 119 13.84 11.36 -14.41
N PRO A 120 14.78 10.62 -15.04
CA PRO A 120 15.44 9.49 -14.39
C PRO A 120 16.03 9.88 -13.03
N GLY A 121 15.77 9.08 -12.00
CA GLY A 121 16.07 9.42 -10.60
C GLY A 121 14.85 9.93 -9.82
N SER A 122 13.77 10.37 -10.48
CA SER A 122 12.48 10.59 -9.83
C SER A 122 11.61 9.34 -9.95
N MET A 123 11.18 8.78 -8.82
CA MET A 123 10.39 7.54 -8.81
C MET A 123 9.38 7.50 -7.69
N SER A 124 8.41 6.60 -7.82
CA SER A 124 7.45 6.40 -6.76
C SER A 124 8.07 5.73 -5.54
N ALA A 125 7.68 6.20 -4.36
CA ALA A 125 7.91 5.43 -3.14
C ALA A 125 7.24 4.05 -3.16
N THR A 126 6.06 3.93 -3.79
CA THR A 126 5.29 2.68 -3.80
C THR A 126 5.90 1.64 -4.73
N GLU A 127 6.47 2.07 -5.86
CA GLU A 127 7.22 1.22 -6.78
C GLU A 127 8.51 0.70 -6.10
N PHE A 128 9.24 1.58 -5.39
CA PHE A 128 10.41 1.17 -4.62
C PHE A 128 10.06 0.20 -3.49
N VAL A 129 8.96 0.44 -2.78
CA VAL A 129 8.42 -0.47 -1.76
C VAL A 129 8.10 -1.83 -2.35
N ALA A 130 7.42 -1.84 -3.49
CA ALA A 130 7.03 -3.07 -4.17
C ALA A 130 8.27 -3.84 -4.67
N TRP A 131 9.27 -3.14 -5.22
CA TRP A 131 10.56 -3.70 -5.64
C TRP A 131 11.26 -4.43 -4.49
N TYR A 132 11.51 -3.76 -3.36
CA TYR A 132 12.20 -4.41 -2.25
C TYR A 132 11.36 -5.48 -1.54
N ASN A 133 10.04 -5.50 -1.76
CA ASN A 133 9.13 -6.52 -1.20
C ASN A 133 8.81 -7.67 -2.16
N SER A 134 9.54 -7.80 -3.27
CA SER A 134 9.40 -8.89 -4.26
C SER A 134 8.07 -8.88 -5.02
N HIS A 135 7.51 -7.69 -5.28
CA HIS A 135 6.33 -7.59 -6.14
C HIS A 135 6.73 -7.89 -7.61
N PRO A 136 6.07 -8.84 -8.31
CA PRO A 136 6.50 -9.29 -9.64
C PRO A 136 6.60 -8.19 -10.69
N ASP A 137 5.64 -7.25 -10.72
CA ASP A 137 5.63 -6.12 -11.68
C ASP A 137 6.83 -5.19 -11.56
N PHE A 138 7.49 -5.16 -10.39
CA PHE A 138 8.58 -4.23 -10.10
C PHE A 138 9.94 -4.92 -10.01
N GLN A 139 10.04 -6.22 -10.32
CA GLN A 139 11.29 -6.97 -10.24
C GLN A 139 12.42 -6.37 -11.10
N GLY A 140 12.06 -5.74 -12.23
CA GLY A 140 12.98 -5.09 -13.15
C GLY A 140 13.20 -3.59 -12.90
N LEU A 141 12.68 -3.05 -11.79
CA LEU A 141 12.80 -1.63 -11.48
C LEU A 141 14.29 -1.25 -11.29
N GLU A 142 14.77 -0.31 -12.10
CA GLU A 142 16.12 0.23 -11.96
C GLU A 142 16.13 1.33 -10.89
N VAL A 143 16.71 1.02 -9.73
CA VAL A 143 16.90 2.00 -8.66
C VAL A 143 18.34 2.56 -8.72
N PRO A 144 18.53 3.88 -8.95
CA PRO A 144 19.84 4.50 -9.07
C PRO A 144 20.46 4.75 -7.69
N LEU A 145 20.96 3.66 -7.09
CA LEU A 145 21.60 3.66 -5.77
C LEU A 145 23.07 4.15 -5.81
N ASP A 146 23.55 4.61 -6.97
CA ASP A 146 24.78 5.42 -7.14
C ASP A 146 24.58 6.90 -6.74
N ALA A 147 23.38 7.27 -6.31
CA ALA A 147 23.08 8.58 -5.75
C ALA A 147 23.85 8.83 -4.44
N LYS A 148 24.18 10.11 -4.18
CA LYS A 148 24.73 10.54 -2.89
C LYS A 148 23.63 11.04 -1.97
N THR A 149 22.65 11.75 -2.53
CA THR A 149 21.51 12.28 -1.79
C THR A 149 20.20 11.76 -2.36
N ALA A 150 19.37 11.19 -1.48
CA ALA A 150 18.00 10.78 -1.76
C ALA A 150 17.02 11.72 -1.06
N VAL A 151 16.03 12.23 -1.77
CA VAL A 151 14.94 13.05 -1.22
C VAL A 151 13.66 12.24 -1.18
N VAL A 152 12.96 12.21 -0.05
CA VAL A 152 11.67 11.54 0.10
C VAL A 152 10.60 12.60 0.36
N ILE A 153 9.73 12.83 -0.62
CA ILE A 153 8.68 13.84 -0.54
C ILE A 153 7.43 13.23 0.12
N GLY A 154 7.14 13.68 1.33
CA GLY A 154 6.04 13.19 2.15
C GLY A 154 6.50 12.84 3.57
N VAL A 155 5.61 13.04 4.55
CA VAL A 155 5.88 12.78 5.98
C VAL A 155 4.84 11.81 6.56
N GLY A 156 4.66 10.67 5.88
CA GLY A 156 3.83 9.54 6.31
C GLY A 156 4.66 8.29 6.56
N ASN A 157 4.05 7.21 7.05
CA ASN A 157 4.76 5.97 7.38
C ASN A 157 5.52 5.36 6.18
N VAL A 158 4.97 5.44 4.96
CA VAL A 158 5.67 4.96 3.75
C VAL A 158 6.98 5.72 3.52
N ALA A 159 7.01 7.04 3.77
CA ALA A 159 8.24 7.82 3.66
C ALA A 159 9.28 7.39 4.71
N ILE A 160 8.83 7.04 5.92
CA ILE A 160 9.68 6.45 6.97
C ILE A 160 10.22 5.08 6.54
N ASP A 161 9.39 4.23 5.92
CA ASP A 161 9.80 2.91 5.44
C ASP A 161 10.87 3.01 4.34
N VAL A 162 10.65 3.88 3.34
CA VAL A 162 11.65 4.17 2.30
C VAL A 162 12.96 4.65 2.92
N THR A 163 12.87 5.60 3.86
CA THR A 163 14.05 6.13 4.57
C THR A 163 14.78 5.02 5.32
N ARG A 164 14.06 4.16 6.06
CA ARG A 164 14.67 3.08 6.85
C ARG A 164 15.37 2.06 5.97
N VAL A 165 14.77 1.65 4.86
CA VAL A 165 15.40 0.72 3.90
C VAL A 165 16.66 1.32 3.29
N LEU A 166 16.64 2.62 2.95
CA LEU A 166 17.83 3.31 2.45
C LEU A 166 18.89 3.55 3.53
N ALA A 167 18.51 3.64 4.81
CA ALA A 167 19.42 3.97 5.90
C ALA A 167 20.06 2.74 6.55
N LYS A 168 19.31 1.63 6.70
CA LYS A 168 19.77 0.40 7.36
C LYS A 168 20.97 -0.25 6.68
N THR A 169 21.72 -1.01 7.47
CA THR A 169 22.80 -1.85 6.95
C THR A 169 22.26 -3.02 6.16
N VAL A 170 23.09 -3.55 5.24
CA VAL A 170 22.78 -4.78 4.51
C VAL A 170 22.62 -5.96 5.46
N THR A 171 23.35 -5.98 6.58
CA THR A 171 23.23 -7.03 7.60
C THR A 171 21.85 -7.01 8.25
N GLU A 172 21.39 -5.85 8.74
CA GLU A 172 20.05 -5.71 9.32
C GLU A 172 18.95 -6.10 8.33
N LEU A 173 19.07 -5.70 7.07
CA LEU A 173 18.11 -6.07 6.02
C LEU A 173 18.21 -7.54 5.64
N GLY A 174 19.40 -8.14 5.72
CA GLY A 174 19.67 -9.53 5.39
C GLY A 174 18.97 -10.53 6.32
N GLU A 175 18.53 -10.10 7.51
CA GLU A 175 17.76 -10.91 8.46
C GLU A 175 16.24 -10.89 8.16
N THR A 176 15.81 -10.13 7.16
CA THR A 176 14.39 -9.88 6.85
C THR A 176 13.89 -10.66 5.61
N ASP A 177 12.62 -10.49 5.22
CA ASP A 177 12.06 -11.05 3.97
C ASP A 177 12.21 -10.12 2.75
N ILE A 178 13.18 -9.19 2.76
CA ILE A 178 13.49 -8.31 1.62
C ILE A 178 13.86 -9.10 0.37
N ALA A 179 13.58 -8.59 -0.82
CA ALA A 179 13.96 -9.26 -2.07
C ALA A 179 15.49 -9.39 -2.21
N ASP A 180 15.99 -10.54 -2.66
CA ASP A 180 17.43 -10.78 -2.83
C ASP A 180 18.06 -9.82 -3.84
N HIS A 181 17.38 -9.57 -4.96
CA HIS A 181 17.84 -8.60 -5.95
C HIS A 181 17.94 -7.19 -5.37
N ALA A 182 17.04 -6.83 -4.44
CA ALA A 182 17.06 -5.52 -3.80
C ALA A 182 18.18 -5.43 -2.77
N LEU A 183 18.38 -6.48 -1.96
CA LEU A 183 19.47 -6.55 -0.99
C LEU A 183 20.84 -6.48 -1.66
N GLU A 184 21.03 -7.17 -2.80
CA GLU A 184 22.27 -7.11 -3.57
C GLU A 184 22.56 -5.71 -4.10
N ARG A 185 21.54 -5.04 -4.65
CA ARG A 185 21.67 -3.66 -5.14
C ARG A 185 21.92 -2.66 -4.01
N LEU A 186 21.26 -2.84 -2.86
CA LEU A 186 21.47 -2.01 -1.67
C LEU A 186 22.88 -2.16 -1.08
N ARG A 187 23.54 -3.30 -1.27
CA ARG A 187 24.95 -3.50 -0.87
C ARG A 187 25.91 -2.56 -1.57
N GLY A 188 25.62 -2.19 -2.82
CA GLY A 188 26.39 -1.22 -3.59
C GLY A 188 25.94 0.23 -3.43
N SER A 189 24.98 0.52 -2.54
CA SER A 189 24.41 1.87 -2.40
C SER A 189 25.43 2.88 -1.88
N THR A 190 25.57 4.02 -2.57
CA THR A 190 26.41 5.14 -2.17
C THR A 190 25.64 6.25 -1.47
N VAL A 191 24.35 6.05 -1.18
CA VAL A 191 23.50 7.04 -0.53
C VAL A 191 24.03 7.32 0.88
N GLU A 192 24.29 8.60 1.13
CA GLU A 192 24.77 9.12 2.41
C GLU A 192 23.72 10.02 3.06
N ASP A 193 23.09 10.90 2.30
CA ASP A 193 22.07 11.83 2.79
C ASP A 193 20.67 11.39 2.34
N ILE A 194 19.75 11.29 3.29
CA ILE A 194 18.34 10.96 3.03
C ILE A 194 17.50 12.08 3.62
N VAL A 195 16.80 12.84 2.78
CA VAL A 195 16.07 14.05 3.18
C VAL A 195 14.57 13.80 3.06
N ILE A 196 13.89 13.61 4.18
CA ILE A 196 12.42 13.52 4.24
C ILE A 196 11.85 14.93 4.28
N VAL A 197 10.92 15.23 3.37
CA VAL A 197 10.38 16.59 3.22
C VAL A 197 8.87 16.62 3.39
N GLY A 198 8.40 17.43 4.33
CA GLY A 198 6.99 17.74 4.54
C GLY A 198 6.62 19.15 4.07
N ARG A 199 5.53 19.27 3.30
CA ARG A 199 5.01 20.60 2.89
C ARG A 199 4.38 21.42 4.01
N ARG A 200 3.93 20.76 5.09
CA ARG A 200 3.38 21.39 6.29
C ARG A 200 4.37 21.27 7.45
N GLY A 201 4.00 21.78 8.61
CA GLY A 201 4.83 21.75 9.81
C GLY A 201 4.89 20.37 10.47
N PRO A 202 5.73 20.24 11.51
CA PRO A 202 5.94 19.00 12.26
C PRO A 202 4.67 18.50 12.97
N ALA A 203 3.79 19.41 13.40
CA ALA A 203 2.52 19.07 14.03
C ALA A 203 1.53 18.39 13.08
N GLU A 204 1.60 18.69 11.77
CA GLU A 204 0.69 18.12 10.77
C GLU A 204 1.22 16.84 10.10
N ALA A 205 2.37 16.33 10.54
CA ALA A 205 2.96 15.11 10.03
C ALA A 205 2.05 13.90 10.26
N LYS A 206 2.11 12.92 9.35
CA LYS A 206 1.20 11.77 9.32
C LYS A 206 1.87 10.45 9.66
N PHE A 207 3.17 10.44 9.92
CA PHE A 207 3.80 9.27 10.51
C PHE A 207 3.27 9.04 11.93
N THR A 208 3.25 7.79 12.36
CA THR A 208 2.89 7.41 13.72
C THR A 208 4.14 7.42 14.62
N THR A 209 3.93 7.57 15.93
CA THR A 209 5.02 7.78 16.89
C THR A 209 6.00 6.63 16.96
N LYS A 210 5.51 5.39 16.81
CA LYS A 210 6.36 4.20 16.81
C LYS A 210 7.37 4.26 15.65
N GLU A 211 6.88 4.49 14.45
CA GLU A 211 7.63 4.51 13.21
C GLU A 211 8.64 5.67 13.21
N LEU A 212 8.27 6.84 13.74
CA LEU A 212 9.21 7.94 13.92
C LEU A 212 10.35 7.59 14.90
N ARG A 213 10.05 6.94 16.03
CA ARG A 213 11.07 6.55 17.02
C ARG A 213 12.08 5.54 16.46
N GLU A 214 11.62 4.63 15.60
CA GLU A 214 12.49 3.64 14.94
C GLU A 214 13.59 4.30 14.08
N LEU A 215 13.43 5.55 13.62
CA LEU A 215 14.52 6.29 12.98
C LEU A 215 15.69 6.55 13.93
N GLY A 216 15.41 6.87 15.20
CA GLY A 216 16.43 7.10 16.21
C GLY A 216 17.21 5.84 16.63
N GLU A 217 16.75 4.67 16.22
CA GLU A 217 17.34 3.36 16.53
C GLU A 217 18.21 2.83 15.38
N LEU A 218 18.37 3.61 14.29
CA LEU A 218 19.17 3.21 13.13
C LEU A 218 20.65 3.08 13.50
N ALA A 219 21.22 1.90 13.25
CA ALA A 219 22.63 1.61 13.52
C ALA A 219 23.59 2.39 12.61
N ASN A 220 23.13 2.78 11.42
CA ASN A 220 23.97 3.32 10.35
C ASN A 220 23.64 4.76 9.94
N ALA A 221 22.68 5.42 10.60
CA ALA A 221 22.31 6.79 10.29
C ALA A 221 22.13 7.67 11.54
N ASP A 222 22.66 8.89 11.46
CA ASP A 222 22.36 9.98 12.40
C ASP A 222 21.11 10.73 11.94
N ILE A 223 20.28 11.22 12.88
CA ILE A 223 19.05 11.96 12.58
C ILE A 223 19.27 13.46 12.81
N PHE A 224 18.87 14.26 11.83
CA PHE A 224 18.96 15.71 11.84
C PHE A 224 17.59 16.34 11.66
N VAL A 225 17.25 17.24 12.58
CA VAL A 225 16.04 18.07 12.51
C VAL A 225 16.44 19.48 12.85
N ARG A 226 16.02 20.43 12.02
CA ARG A 226 16.35 21.85 12.19
C ARG A 226 15.52 22.47 13.31
N GLU A 227 16.17 23.09 14.29
CA GLU A 227 15.49 23.74 15.42
C GLU A 227 14.54 24.86 14.96
N ASP A 228 14.94 25.61 13.92
CA ASP A 228 14.12 26.68 13.34
C ASP A 228 12.85 26.16 12.65
N GLU A 229 12.80 24.89 12.25
CA GLU A 229 11.63 24.24 11.65
C GLU A 229 10.72 23.55 12.69
N LEU A 230 11.10 23.60 13.98
CA LEU A 230 10.33 23.07 15.10
C LEU A 230 9.58 24.14 15.88
N ASP A 231 9.63 25.39 15.43
CA ASP A 231 8.75 26.44 15.93
C ASP A 231 7.33 26.21 15.40
N VAL A 232 6.42 25.84 16.32
CA VAL A 232 5.05 25.45 16.00
C VAL A 232 4.13 26.55 16.51
N GLY A 233 3.46 27.24 15.59
CA GLY A 233 2.51 28.30 15.92
C GLY A 233 1.31 27.81 16.74
N GLU A 234 0.67 28.74 17.45
CA GLU A 234 -0.46 28.46 18.35
C GLU A 234 -1.61 27.71 17.67
N ALA A 235 -1.94 28.08 16.42
CA ALA A 235 -2.99 27.42 15.65
C ALA A 235 -2.69 25.92 15.40
N SER A 236 -1.42 25.57 15.12
CA SER A 236 -1.01 24.18 14.95
C SER A 236 -1.09 23.41 16.28
N LEU A 237 -0.65 24.02 17.38
CA LEU A 237 -0.77 23.42 18.72
C LEU A 237 -2.23 23.19 19.12
N ALA A 238 -3.10 24.16 18.84
CA ALA A 238 -4.53 24.04 19.05
C ALA A 238 -5.15 22.93 18.18
N ALA A 239 -4.73 22.82 16.91
CA ALA A 239 -5.24 21.80 15.98
C ALA A 239 -4.88 20.36 16.38
N ILE A 240 -3.77 20.17 17.10
CA ILE A 240 -3.36 18.85 17.62
C ILE A 240 -3.75 18.64 19.09
N ALA A 241 -4.46 19.58 19.71
CA ALA A 241 -4.88 19.44 21.10
C ALA A 241 -5.76 18.20 21.27
N GLY A 242 -5.29 17.25 22.08
CA GLY A 242 -5.95 15.95 22.28
C GLY A 242 -5.51 14.84 21.31
N ASP A 243 -4.75 15.16 20.26
CA ASP A 243 -4.07 14.15 19.44
C ASP A 243 -2.77 13.71 20.12
N VAL A 244 -2.86 12.60 20.86
CA VAL A 244 -1.74 12.00 21.59
C VAL A 244 -0.58 11.63 20.65
N ASN A 245 -0.87 11.20 19.42
CA ASN A 245 0.17 10.80 18.48
C ASN A 245 0.91 12.02 17.95
N ALA A 246 0.19 13.05 17.50
CA ALA A 246 0.80 14.28 17.01
C ALA A 246 1.63 14.99 18.09
N THR A 247 1.14 15.01 19.34
CA THR A 247 1.86 15.57 20.49
C THR A 247 3.17 14.82 20.74
N LYS A 248 3.13 13.48 20.82
CA LYS A 248 4.34 12.65 21.02
C LYS A 248 5.31 12.73 19.85
N ASN A 249 4.81 12.86 18.63
CA ASN A 249 5.64 13.07 17.44
C ASN A 249 6.48 14.34 17.57
N LEU A 250 5.85 15.45 17.98
CA LEU A 250 6.55 16.72 18.18
C LEU A 250 7.63 16.61 19.27
N GLU A 251 7.36 15.89 20.36
CA GLU A 251 8.35 15.61 21.40
C GLU A 251 9.56 14.83 20.86
N VAL A 252 9.31 13.80 20.04
CA VAL A 252 10.38 12.99 19.43
C VAL A 252 11.24 13.83 18.48
N LEU A 253 10.61 14.64 17.62
CA LEU A 253 11.33 15.54 16.71
C LEU A 253 12.21 16.56 17.45
N ARG A 254 11.67 17.16 18.54
CA ARG A 254 12.45 18.03 19.43
C ARG A 254 13.57 17.30 20.15
N GLY A 255 13.39 16.00 20.42
CA GLY A 255 14.44 15.13 20.92
C GLY A 255 15.57 14.97 19.89
N PHE A 256 15.24 14.64 18.65
CA PHE A 256 16.23 14.50 17.56
C PHE A 256 17.03 15.79 17.31
N ALA A 257 16.38 16.96 17.31
CA ALA A 257 17.07 18.23 17.12
C ALA A 257 18.16 18.52 18.18
N LYS A 258 18.04 17.94 19.38
CA LYS A 258 18.98 18.12 20.50
C LYS A 258 20.04 17.02 20.58
N GLN A 259 19.92 15.96 19.80
CA GLN A 259 20.87 14.85 19.82
C GLN A 259 22.20 15.28 19.18
N ARG A 260 23.31 14.84 19.76
CA ARG A 260 24.62 15.01 19.13
C ARG A 260 24.84 13.87 18.13
N PRO A 261 25.20 14.16 16.87
CA PRO A 261 25.52 13.12 15.89
C PRO A 261 26.64 12.22 16.39
N GLU A 262 26.51 10.92 16.14
CA GLU A 262 27.53 9.92 16.49
C GLU A 262 28.62 9.78 15.41
N GLY A 263 28.43 10.43 14.25
CA GLY A 263 29.32 10.33 13.09
C GLY A 263 29.04 9.10 12.27
N LYS A 264 27.78 8.64 12.23
CA LYS A 264 27.37 7.47 11.47
C LYS A 264 27.53 7.74 9.95
N PRO A 265 27.75 6.69 9.14
CA PRO A 265 28.02 6.85 7.71
C PRO A 265 26.90 7.55 6.93
N ARG A 266 25.64 7.40 7.37
CA ARG A 266 24.48 8.04 6.74
C ARG A 266 23.86 9.11 7.63
N ARG A 267 23.10 10.01 7.00
CA ARG A 267 22.43 11.15 7.63
C ARG A 267 20.99 11.19 7.14
N VAL A 268 20.04 11.15 8.07
CA VAL A 268 18.61 11.34 7.77
C VAL A 268 18.21 12.73 8.21
N HIS A 269 17.78 13.56 7.28
CA HIS A 269 17.30 14.91 7.54
C HIS A 269 15.78 14.93 7.46
N ILE A 270 15.12 15.48 8.47
CA ILE A 270 13.67 15.69 8.44
C ILE A 270 13.41 17.19 8.31
N ARG A 271 12.87 17.60 7.16
CA ARG A 271 12.62 18.98 6.79
C ARG A 271 11.13 19.26 6.67
N PHE A 272 10.70 20.44 7.11
CA PHE A 272 9.29 20.85 7.09
C PHE A 272 9.07 22.15 6.33
N LEU A 273 7.81 22.46 6.04
CA LEU A 273 7.39 23.67 5.35
C LEU A 273 8.03 23.86 3.96
N LEU A 274 8.25 22.77 3.23
CA LEU A 274 8.84 22.80 1.89
C LEU A 274 7.93 22.07 0.89
N SER A 275 7.51 22.77 -0.17
CA SER A 275 6.79 22.19 -1.30
C SER A 275 7.75 22.02 -2.48
N PRO A 276 7.85 20.84 -3.11
CA PRO A 276 8.64 20.71 -4.33
C PRO A 276 7.98 21.52 -5.45
N LEU A 277 8.78 22.32 -6.17
CA LEU A 277 8.33 23.17 -7.27
C LEU A 277 8.80 22.64 -8.63
N GLU A 278 10.01 22.08 -8.69
CA GLU A 278 10.65 21.60 -9.91
C GLU A 278 11.76 20.60 -9.55
N LEU A 279 11.90 19.55 -10.36
CA LEU A 279 13.11 18.70 -10.37
C LEU A 279 13.98 19.11 -11.55
N ARG A 280 15.27 19.36 -11.31
CA ARG A 280 16.20 19.82 -12.35
C ARG A 280 17.27 18.78 -12.65
N GLY A 281 17.72 18.78 -13.90
CA GLY A 281 18.90 18.05 -14.35
C GLY A 281 18.87 17.72 -15.83
N GLU A 282 20.05 17.40 -16.37
CA GLU A 282 20.22 16.97 -17.76
C GLU A 282 20.30 15.44 -17.81
N GLY A 283 19.30 14.80 -18.43
CA GLY A 283 19.22 13.34 -18.57
C GLY A 283 18.87 12.57 -17.29
N ARG A 284 19.11 13.12 -16.10
CA ARG A 284 18.69 12.60 -14.78
C ARG A 284 18.54 13.73 -13.77
N VAL A 285 17.83 13.49 -12.68
CA VAL A 285 17.70 14.43 -11.56
C VAL A 285 19.09 14.76 -10.97
N ARG A 286 19.30 16.05 -10.69
CA ARG A 286 20.49 16.62 -10.05
C ARG A 286 20.16 17.52 -8.87
N SER A 287 18.97 18.13 -8.86
CA SER A 287 18.50 18.91 -7.73
C SER A 287 16.98 18.99 -7.67
N VAL A 288 16.48 19.34 -6.48
CA VAL A 288 15.07 19.64 -6.22
C VAL A 288 14.97 21.09 -5.77
N VAL A 289 14.12 21.86 -6.44
CA VAL A 289 13.78 23.22 -6.02
C VAL A 289 12.54 23.14 -5.14
N PHE A 290 12.66 23.63 -3.91
CA PHE A 290 11.58 23.74 -2.96
C PHE A 290 11.14 25.19 -2.80
N GLY A 291 9.84 25.41 -2.70
CA GLY A 291 9.25 26.64 -2.19
C GLY A 291 9.05 26.53 -0.69
N LYS A 292 9.45 27.56 0.05
CA LYS A 292 9.16 27.65 1.49
C LYS A 292 7.70 27.99 1.70
N ASN A 293 7.12 27.35 2.71
CA ASN A 293 5.74 27.55 3.10
C ASN A 293 5.66 28.20 4.48
N ARG A 294 4.53 28.85 4.75
CA ARG A 294 4.01 29.08 6.10
C ARG A 294 2.66 28.38 6.23
N LEU A 295 2.14 28.30 7.46
CA LEU A 295 0.81 27.77 7.72
C LEU A 295 -0.18 28.91 7.93
N ASP A 296 -1.21 28.97 7.08
CA ASP A 296 -2.32 29.91 7.21
C ASP A 296 -3.63 29.15 7.43
N GLU A 297 -4.59 29.74 8.15
CA GLU A 297 -5.92 29.17 8.32
C GLU A 297 -6.71 29.16 7.01
N ARG A 298 -7.43 28.06 6.75
CA ARG A 298 -8.30 27.94 5.59
C ARG A 298 -9.69 28.51 5.88
N PRO A 299 -10.34 29.13 4.89
CA PRO A 299 -11.79 29.29 4.91
C PRO A 299 -12.45 27.91 5.07
N GLY A 300 -13.22 27.71 6.15
CA GLY A 300 -13.80 26.42 6.52
C GLY A 300 -13.04 25.61 7.59
N GLY A 301 -11.95 26.18 8.13
CA GLY A 301 -11.20 25.61 9.25
C GLY A 301 -10.00 24.75 8.84
N GLY A 302 -9.04 24.61 9.78
CA GLY A 302 -7.79 23.89 9.60
C GLY A 302 -6.69 24.70 8.91
N LEU A 303 -5.48 24.15 8.86
CA LEU A 303 -4.29 24.84 8.36
C LEU A 303 -3.87 24.38 6.96
N ALA A 304 -3.48 25.34 6.11
CA ALA A 304 -2.90 25.14 4.79
C ALA A 304 -1.43 25.52 4.77
N ALA A 305 -0.62 24.79 4.01
CA ALA A 305 0.65 25.33 3.53
C ALA A 305 0.38 26.41 2.46
N VAL A 306 0.96 27.59 2.63
CA VAL A 306 0.91 28.72 1.69
C VAL A 306 2.34 29.14 1.37
N ALA A 307 2.65 29.30 0.08
CA ALA A 307 3.99 29.67 -0.38
C ALA A 307 4.37 31.07 0.11
N THR A 308 5.60 31.23 0.58
CA THR A 308 6.14 32.54 1.00
C THR A 308 6.74 33.34 -0.17
N GLY A 309 7.01 32.68 -1.30
CA GLY A 309 7.75 33.24 -2.43
C GLY A 309 9.26 32.97 -2.35
N GLU A 310 9.78 32.50 -1.21
CA GLU A 310 11.17 32.08 -1.08
C GLU A 310 11.37 30.65 -1.60
N THR A 311 12.55 30.39 -2.15
CA THR A 311 12.96 29.07 -2.63
C THR A 311 14.27 28.60 -2.01
N GLU A 312 14.42 27.29 -1.90
CA GLU A 312 15.66 26.58 -1.51
C GLU A 312 15.92 25.48 -2.56
N GLU A 313 17.15 25.38 -3.06
CA GLU A 313 17.54 24.30 -3.97
C GLU A 313 18.44 23.31 -3.24
N LEU A 314 18.11 22.02 -3.36
CA LEU A 314 18.83 20.93 -2.71
C LEU A 314 19.39 19.97 -3.76
N SER A 315 20.69 19.70 -3.71
CA SER A 315 21.33 18.71 -4.57
C SER A 315 20.83 17.31 -4.24
N ALA A 316 20.29 16.60 -5.23
CA ALA A 316 19.79 15.24 -5.09
C ALA A 316 19.77 14.53 -6.42
N GLU A 317 20.18 13.26 -6.44
CA GLU A 317 20.14 12.44 -7.65
C GLU A 317 19.01 11.42 -7.65
N LEU A 318 18.35 11.25 -6.49
CA LEU A 318 17.27 10.32 -6.28
C LEU A 318 16.14 11.00 -5.51
N VAL A 319 14.91 10.91 -6.02
CA VAL A 319 13.71 11.51 -5.45
C VAL A 319 12.61 10.45 -5.39
N PHE A 320 12.07 10.22 -4.20
CA PHE A 320 10.92 9.36 -3.96
C PHE A 320 9.69 10.21 -3.68
N ARG A 321 8.67 10.09 -4.53
CA ARG A 321 7.36 10.69 -4.26
C ARG A 321 6.54 9.75 -3.38
N SER A 322 6.30 10.17 -2.12
CA SER A 322 5.54 9.45 -1.09
C SER A 322 4.32 10.28 -0.64
N VAL A 323 3.58 10.83 -1.61
CA VAL A 323 2.47 11.76 -1.39
C VAL A 323 1.08 11.11 -1.37
N GLY A 324 1.04 9.77 -1.28
CA GLY A 324 -0.16 8.95 -1.12
C GLY A 324 -0.43 8.06 -2.34
N TYR A 325 -1.10 6.93 -2.10
CA TYR A 325 -1.54 6.04 -3.17
C TYR A 325 -2.74 6.64 -3.94
N GLN A 326 -3.09 6.00 -5.06
CA GLN A 326 -4.27 6.29 -5.87
C GLN A 326 -4.86 4.99 -6.43
N GLY A 327 -6.19 4.91 -6.50
CA GLY A 327 -6.87 3.84 -7.23
C GLY A 327 -6.70 3.98 -8.73
N THR A 328 -6.96 2.89 -9.46
CA THR A 328 -6.99 2.87 -10.93
C THR A 328 -8.39 2.48 -11.40
N PRO A 329 -8.89 3.07 -12.50
CA PRO A 329 -10.19 2.69 -13.05
C PRO A 329 -10.17 1.23 -13.51
N LEU A 330 -11.33 0.57 -13.37
CA LEU A 330 -11.56 -0.79 -13.87
C LEU A 330 -12.58 -0.73 -15.01
N ALA A 331 -12.37 -1.52 -16.06
CA ALA A 331 -13.29 -1.56 -17.20
C ALA A 331 -14.72 -1.93 -16.74
N GLY A 332 -15.70 -1.11 -17.12
CA GLY A 332 -17.10 -1.30 -16.74
C GLY A 332 -17.48 -0.89 -15.31
N VAL A 333 -16.55 -0.30 -14.54
CA VAL A 333 -16.81 0.17 -13.17
C VAL A 333 -16.70 1.70 -13.10
N PRO A 334 -17.68 2.41 -12.51
CA PRO A 334 -17.58 3.84 -12.27
C PRO A 334 -16.34 4.23 -11.44
N PHE A 335 -15.73 5.38 -11.73
CA PHE A 335 -14.53 5.83 -11.04
C PHE A 335 -14.51 7.36 -10.88
N ASP A 336 -14.20 7.85 -9.67
CA ASP A 336 -14.01 9.28 -9.38
C ASP A 336 -12.51 9.60 -9.49
N GLU A 337 -12.07 10.05 -10.67
CA GLU A 337 -10.66 10.36 -10.97
C GLU A 337 -10.02 11.32 -9.97
N ARG A 338 -10.79 12.29 -9.46
CA ARG A 338 -10.30 13.31 -8.53
C ARG A 338 -9.94 12.72 -7.18
N SER A 339 -10.77 11.81 -6.66
CA SER A 339 -10.53 11.18 -5.36
C SER A 339 -9.81 9.83 -5.46
N GLY A 340 -9.72 9.25 -6.65
CA GLY A 340 -9.04 7.98 -6.91
C GLY A 340 -9.75 6.78 -6.29
N VAL A 341 -11.09 6.82 -6.22
CA VAL A 341 -11.94 5.79 -5.61
C VAL A 341 -13.14 5.47 -6.49
N ILE A 342 -13.76 4.32 -6.25
CA ILE A 342 -15.06 3.98 -6.86
C ILE A 342 -16.17 4.69 -6.06
N PRO A 343 -17.03 5.51 -6.71
CA PRO A 343 -18.13 6.17 -6.01
C PRO A 343 -19.08 5.14 -5.40
N ASN A 344 -19.40 5.31 -4.12
CA ASN A 344 -20.19 4.34 -3.37
C ASN A 344 -21.02 4.99 -2.26
N ASP A 345 -22.07 4.31 -1.81
CA ASP A 345 -22.84 4.61 -0.61
C ASP A 345 -22.87 3.38 0.32
N ALA A 346 -22.32 3.52 1.53
CA ALA A 346 -22.09 2.42 2.48
C ALA A 346 -21.44 1.15 1.86
N GLY A 347 -20.69 1.30 0.76
CA GLY A 347 -20.08 0.20 0.02
C GLY A 347 -20.85 -0.32 -1.19
N ARG A 348 -22.09 0.13 -1.45
CA ARG A 348 -22.80 -0.10 -2.73
C ARG A 348 -22.18 0.79 -3.80
N VAL A 349 -21.72 0.24 -4.91
CA VAL A 349 -21.18 1.06 -6.01
C VAL A 349 -22.30 1.89 -6.62
N LEU A 350 -22.04 3.15 -6.93
CA LEU A 350 -22.98 4.05 -7.60
C LEU A 350 -22.61 4.24 -9.07
N GLU A 351 -23.59 4.43 -9.94
CA GLU A 351 -23.36 4.74 -11.37
C GLU A 351 -22.53 6.01 -11.57
N ALA A 352 -22.72 6.98 -10.68
CA ALA A 352 -21.94 8.20 -10.56
C ALA A 352 -22.04 8.72 -9.11
N ARG A 353 -21.26 9.75 -8.76
CA ARG A 353 -21.37 10.39 -7.44
C ARG A 353 -22.79 10.93 -7.23
N GLY A 354 -23.50 10.41 -6.22
CA GLY A 354 -24.90 10.77 -5.92
C GLY A 354 -25.92 10.11 -6.85
N GLY A 355 -25.49 9.21 -7.74
CA GLY A 355 -26.37 8.40 -8.59
C GLY A 355 -26.95 7.18 -7.88
N ALA A 356 -27.70 6.37 -8.63
CA ALA A 356 -28.29 5.15 -8.09
C ALA A 356 -27.24 4.04 -7.84
N PRO A 357 -27.47 3.14 -6.88
CA PRO A 357 -26.66 1.94 -6.70
C PRO A 357 -26.70 1.02 -7.93
N VAL A 358 -25.54 0.48 -8.30
CA VAL A 358 -25.39 -0.58 -9.31
C VAL A 358 -25.71 -1.92 -8.63
N PRO A 359 -26.80 -2.61 -9.03
CA PRO A 359 -27.22 -3.85 -8.37
C PRO A 359 -26.13 -4.93 -8.38
N GLY A 360 -25.93 -5.58 -7.23
CA GLY A 360 -24.96 -6.67 -7.07
C GLY A 360 -23.48 -6.24 -7.08
N LEU A 361 -23.15 -4.94 -7.13
CA LEU A 361 -21.77 -4.46 -7.16
C LEU A 361 -21.40 -3.63 -5.91
N TYR A 362 -20.35 -4.07 -5.23
CA TYR A 362 -19.92 -3.51 -3.95
C TYR A 362 -18.42 -3.22 -3.94
N VAL A 363 -17.98 -2.38 -3.00
CA VAL A 363 -16.58 -2.02 -2.80
C VAL A 363 -16.20 -2.04 -1.33
N ALA A 364 -14.95 -2.39 -1.02
CA ALA A 364 -14.40 -2.27 0.33
C ALA A 364 -12.90 -1.92 0.33
N GLY A 365 -12.39 -1.46 1.46
CA GLY A 365 -10.98 -1.10 1.62
C GLY A 365 -10.60 0.24 0.99
N TRP A 366 -9.38 0.33 0.47
CA TRP A 366 -8.84 1.58 -0.06
C TRP A 366 -9.52 2.06 -1.34
N ILE A 367 -9.97 1.16 -2.22
CA ILE A 367 -10.72 1.57 -3.42
C ILE A 367 -12.10 2.19 -3.07
N LYS A 368 -12.61 1.91 -1.85
CA LYS A 368 -13.84 2.51 -1.29
C LYS A 368 -13.57 3.83 -0.55
N ARG A 369 -12.56 3.85 0.33
CA ARG A 369 -12.34 4.95 1.31
C ARG A 369 -11.20 5.90 0.94
N GLY A 370 -10.44 5.58 -0.08
CA GLY A 370 -9.13 6.15 -0.34
C GLY A 370 -8.02 5.49 0.52
N PRO A 371 -6.75 5.70 0.15
CA PRO A 371 -5.62 4.98 0.73
C PRO A 371 -5.14 5.60 2.04
N SER A 372 -5.97 5.43 3.06
CA SER A 372 -5.66 5.86 4.42
C SER A 372 -6.09 4.82 5.46
N GLY A 373 -5.45 4.88 6.61
CA GLY A 373 -5.64 3.94 7.72
C GLY A 373 -4.70 2.74 7.65
N VAL A 374 -4.64 2.01 8.76
CA VAL A 374 -3.82 0.80 8.93
C VAL A 374 -4.62 -0.45 8.52
N ILE A 375 -3.97 -1.62 8.53
CA ILE A 375 -4.59 -2.92 8.17
C ILE A 375 -5.96 -3.09 8.86
N GLY A 376 -6.01 -2.87 10.18
CA GLY A 376 -7.23 -3.05 10.98
C GLY A 376 -8.40 -2.12 10.61
N THR A 377 -8.12 -0.93 10.05
CA THR A 377 -9.17 0.00 9.58
C THR A 377 -10.03 -0.63 8.48
N ASN A 378 -9.47 -1.56 7.70
CA ASN A 378 -10.19 -2.25 6.65
C ASN A 378 -11.24 -3.24 7.17
N LYS A 379 -11.12 -3.73 8.42
CA LYS A 379 -12.08 -4.68 8.99
C LYS A 379 -13.46 -4.06 9.14
N ALA A 380 -13.56 -2.92 9.83
CA ALA A 380 -14.83 -2.21 10.00
C ALA A 380 -15.44 -1.79 8.64
N CYS A 381 -14.59 -1.32 7.71
CA CYS A 381 -15.01 -0.96 6.36
C CYS A 381 -15.62 -2.12 5.58
N ALA A 382 -14.99 -3.31 5.63
CA ALA A 382 -15.49 -4.50 4.97
C ALA A 382 -16.80 -5.01 5.60
N MET A 383 -16.90 -4.96 6.93
CA MET A 383 -18.13 -5.33 7.64
C MET A 383 -19.32 -4.45 7.25
N GLU A 384 -19.13 -3.13 7.09
CA GLU A 384 -20.18 -2.22 6.63
C GLU A 384 -20.64 -2.55 5.20
N THR A 385 -19.69 -2.82 4.30
CA THR A 385 -20.01 -3.23 2.93
C THR A 385 -20.80 -4.54 2.91
N VAL A 386 -20.38 -5.53 3.70
CA VAL A 386 -21.07 -6.82 3.76
C VAL A 386 -22.45 -6.70 4.42
N ALA A 387 -22.61 -5.85 5.44
CA ALA A 387 -23.92 -5.57 6.01
C ALA A 387 -24.89 -4.99 4.97
N SER A 388 -24.41 -4.07 4.13
CA SER A 388 -25.17 -3.54 3.00
C SER A 388 -25.57 -4.65 2.01
N LEU A 389 -24.61 -5.49 1.62
CA LEU A 389 -24.84 -6.63 0.71
C LEU A 389 -25.90 -7.60 1.25
N LEU A 390 -25.84 -7.95 2.53
CA LEU A 390 -26.78 -8.88 3.17
C LEU A 390 -28.19 -8.29 3.32
N SER A 391 -28.33 -6.96 3.28
CA SER A 391 -29.62 -6.27 3.36
C SER A 391 -30.31 -6.08 2.01
N ASP A 392 -29.58 -6.30 0.91
CA ASP A 392 -30.07 -6.06 -0.44
C ASP A 392 -30.72 -7.31 -1.05
N GLU A 393 -31.67 -7.11 -1.95
CA GLU A 393 -32.13 -8.16 -2.85
C GLU A 393 -31.10 -8.35 -3.97
N LEU A 394 -30.39 -9.48 -3.94
CA LEU A 394 -29.31 -9.76 -4.89
C LEU A 394 -29.85 -10.28 -6.23
N PRO A 395 -29.24 -9.87 -7.36
CA PRO A 395 -29.61 -10.40 -8.67
C PRO A 395 -29.34 -11.90 -8.77
N ALA A 396 -30.14 -12.59 -9.60
CA ALA A 396 -29.93 -14.00 -9.90
C ALA A 396 -28.86 -14.16 -11.00
N PRO A 397 -27.77 -14.90 -10.75
CA PRO A 397 -26.79 -15.21 -11.80
C PRO A 397 -27.39 -16.16 -12.84
N VAL A 398 -26.89 -16.08 -14.07
CA VAL A 398 -27.33 -16.92 -15.19
C VAL A 398 -26.83 -18.36 -15.04
N ASP A 399 -25.57 -18.52 -14.62
CA ASP A 399 -24.97 -19.84 -14.39
C ASP A 399 -24.11 -19.81 -13.13
N PRO A 400 -24.68 -20.11 -11.95
CA PRO A 400 -23.96 -20.08 -10.68
C PRO A 400 -23.08 -21.32 -10.45
N ARG A 401 -22.82 -22.18 -11.42
CA ARG A 401 -21.97 -23.35 -11.16
C ARG A 401 -20.51 -22.91 -11.02
N PRO A 402 -19.78 -23.30 -9.95
CA PRO A 402 -18.34 -23.04 -9.87
C PRO A 402 -17.58 -23.57 -11.09
N GLU A 403 -18.01 -24.72 -11.63
CA GLU A 403 -17.41 -25.35 -12.80
C GLU A 403 -17.52 -24.48 -14.06
N ALA A 404 -18.58 -23.66 -14.18
CA ALA A 404 -18.75 -22.76 -15.32
C ALA A 404 -17.68 -21.65 -15.33
N VAL A 405 -17.24 -21.21 -14.14
CA VAL A 405 -16.13 -20.26 -14.00
C VAL A 405 -14.82 -20.92 -14.41
N ASP A 406 -14.60 -22.17 -14.00
CA ASP A 406 -13.39 -22.94 -14.33
C ASP A 406 -13.30 -23.22 -15.83
N GLU A 407 -14.40 -23.63 -16.47
CA GLU A 407 -14.52 -23.83 -17.92
C GLU A 407 -14.25 -22.55 -18.71
N MET A 408 -14.80 -21.41 -18.26
CA MET A 408 -14.57 -20.11 -18.87
C MET A 408 -13.09 -19.72 -18.82
N LEU A 409 -12.47 -19.82 -17.64
CA LEU A 409 -11.06 -19.49 -17.44
C LEU A 409 -10.16 -20.39 -18.28
N ALA A 410 -10.42 -21.70 -18.29
CA ALA A 410 -9.68 -22.67 -19.09
C ALA A 410 -9.77 -22.38 -20.59
N THR A 411 -10.96 -22.03 -21.10
CA THR A 411 -11.16 -21.65 -22.51
C THR A 411 -10.34 -20.42 -22.90
N ARG A 412 -10.08 -19.52 -21.96
CA ARG A 412 -9.25 -18.32 -22.14
C ARG A 412 -7.76 -18.56 -21.84
N GLY A 413 -7.38 -19.80 -21.54
CA GLY A 413 -5.99 -20.18 -21.23
C GLY A 413 -5.53 -19.75 -19.82
N ALA A 414 -6.43 -19.20 -18.99
CA ALA A 414 -6.12 -18.85 -17.62
C ALA A 414 -6.02 -20.12 -16.77
N ARG A 415 -4.99 -20.16 -15.91
CA ARG A 415 -4.76 -21.27 -14.97
C ARG A 415 -4.72 -20.71 -13.56
N PRO A 416 -5.84 -20.81 -12.81
CA PRO A 416 -5.91 -20.30 -11.46
C PRO A 416 -4.87 -20.95 -10.56
N PHE A 417 -4.23 -20.13 -9.74
CA PHE A 417 -3.36 -20.56 -8.65
C PHE A 417 -4.21 -20.77 -7.41
N THR A 418 -4.34 -22.02 -6.97
CA THR A 418 -5.27 -22.41 -5.91
C THR A 418 -4.69 -22.16 -4.52
N ALA A 419 -5.53 -22.24 -3.48
CA ALA A 419 -5.07 -22.17 -2.09
C ALA A 419 -4.03 -23.27 -1.75
N ALA A 420 -4.17 -24.45 -2.37
CA ALA A 420 -3.19 -25.53 -2.21
C ALA A 420 -1.86 -25.23 -2.89
N ASP A 421 -1.88 -24.55 -4.05
CA ASP A 421 -0.67 -24.09 -4.74
C ASP A 421 0.04 -23.03 -3.91
N TRP A 422 -0.72 -22.08 -3.36
CA TRP A 422 -0.21 -21.10 -2.40
C TRP A 422 0.46 -21.75 -1.19
N ALA A 423 -0.18 -22.74 -0.55
CA ALA A 423 0.41 -23.43 0.59
C ALA A 423 1.74 -24.12 0.24
N ARG A 424 1.88 -24.68 -0.98
CA ARG A 424 3.15 -25.26 -1.46
C ARG A 424 4.21 -24.20 -1.68
N LEU A 425 3.86 -23.08 -2.32
CA LEU A 425 4.78 -21.97 -2.52
C LEU A 425 5.24 -21.37 -1.19
N ASP A 426 4.34 -21.17 -0.23
CA ASP A 426 4.67 -20.66 1.10
C ASP A 426 5.66 -21.57 1.82
N ALA A 427 5.49 -22.90 1.71
CA ALA A 427 6.43 -23.88 2.25
C ALA A 427 7.82 -23.79 1.60
N VAL A 428 7.88 -23.60 0.27
CA VAL A 428 9.14 -23.39 -0.47
C VAL A 428 9.86 -22.12 0.01
N GLU A 429 9.15 -20.99 0.07
CA GLU A 429 9.73 -19.70 0.47
C GLU A 429 10.22 -19.72 1.92
N THR A 430 9.46 -20.31 2.82
CA THR A 430 9.79 -20.38 4.26
C THR A 430 10.93 -21.36 4.53
N ALA A 431 11.00 -22.50 3.83
CA ALA A 431 12.13 -23.42 3.91
C ALA A 431 13.43 -22.76 3.42
N ALA A 432 13.37 -22.02 2.31
CA ALA A 432 14.52 -21.23 1.83
C ALA A 432 14.94 -20.15 2.83
N GLY A 433 13.97 -19.47 3.47
CA GLY A 433 14.22 -18.54 4.57
C GLY A 433 14.95 -19.18 5.73
N ALA A 434 14.45 -20.31 6.23
CA ALA A 434 15.05 -21.01 7.36
C ALA A 434 16.52 -21.39 7.10
N GLY A 435 16.84 -21.83 5.87
CA GLY A 435 18.22 -22.12 5.47
C GLY A 435 19.15 -20.89 5.44
N ALA A 436 18.59 -19.69 5.26
CA ALA A 436 19.31 -18.42 5.22
C ALA A 436 19.23 -17.60 6.52
N GLY A 437 18.57 -18.10 7.57
CA GLY A 437 18.34 -17.36 8.82
C GLY A 437 17.30 -16.24 8.71
N ARG A 438 16.35 -16.38 7.78
CA ARG A 438 15.34 -15.36 7.42
C ARG A 438 13.92 -15.90 7.57
N PRO A 439 12.89 -15.05 7.74
CA PRO A 439 11.50 -15.52 7.82
C PRO A 439 11.03 -16.26 6.56
N ARG A 440 11.50 -15.82 5.39
CA ARG A 440 11.29 -16.43 4.07
C ARG A 440 12.24 -15.82 3.04
N VAL A 441 12.48 -16.53 1.94
CA VAL A 441 13.03 -15.96 0.70
C VAL A 441 11.92 -16.03 -0.35
N LYS A 442 11.47 -14.88 -0.83
CA LYS A 442 10.34 -14.79 -1.76
C LYS A 442 10.80 -15.08 -3.19
N LEU A 443 10.04 -15.93 -3.90
CA LEU A 443 10.15 -15.96 -5.36
C LEU A 443 9.53 -14.67 -5.92
N VAL A 444 10.12 -14.13 -6.98
CA VAL A 444 9.74 -12.80 -7.50
C VAL A 444 8.99 -12.93 -8.82
N ALA A 445 9.49 -13.70 -9.77
CA ALA A 445 8.83 -13.85 -11.06
C ALA A 445 7.63 -14.80 -10.95
N VAL A 446 6.53 -14.47 -11.64
CA VAL A 446 5.33 -15.32 -11.69
C VAL A 446 5.66 -16.71 -12.26
N ASP A 447 6.46 -16.78 -13.31
CA ASP A 447 6.84 -18.07 -13.91
C ASP A 447 7.62 -18.96 -12.94
N GLU A 448 8.47 -18.38 -12.09
CA GLU A 448 9.19 -19.11 -11.03
C GLU A 448 8.22 -19.63 -9.96
N MET A 449 7.26 -18.79 -9.52
CA MET A 449 6.21 -19.19 -8.58
C MET A 449 5.39 -20.37 -9.12
N LEU A 450 5.01 -20.31 -10.40
CA LEU A 450 4.25 -21.37 -11.06
C LEU A 450 5.08 -22.65 -11.23
N ALA A 451 6.37 -22.53 -11.55
CA ALA A 451 7.26 -23.68 -11.68
C ALA A 451 7.52 -24.37 -10.33
N ALA A 452 7.61 -23.62 -9.23
CA ALA A 452 7.94 -24.13 -7.91
C ALA A 452 6.87 -25.05 -7.29
N VAL A 453 5.64 -25.02 -7.82
CA VAL A 453 4.50 -25.78 -7.27
C VAL A 453 3.96 -26.85 -8.21
N ARG A 454 4.61 -27.05 -9.37
CA ARG A 454 4.25 -28.06 -10.38
C ARG A 454 4.78 -29.45 -10.08
#